data_AF-A0A4Y2VAK4-F1
#
_entry.id   AF-A0A4Y2VAK4-F1
#
_cell.length_a   1.000
_cell.length_b   1.000
_cell.length_c   1.000
_cell.angle_alpha   90.00
_cell.angle_beta   90.00
_cell.angle_gamma   90.00
#
_symmetry.space_group_name_H-M   'P 1'
#
loop_
_entity.id
_entity.type
_entity.pdbx_description
1 polymer ?
#
loop_
_entity_poly.entity_id
_entity_poly.type
_entity_poly.pdbx_seq_one_letter_code
_entity_poly.pdbx_strand_id
1 'polypeptide(L)'
;MEQQFWQEKKSGFLGLFNQNYPGNNVVFLHCVIHEDALCKSVLYMKPVLDAVVKFVNTIRSRGLTHRQFRDFLQSVQSEYSDVLYYTKVGWLSAGCVFERVWQLKDDIVSFFHEKQCSAECEMLEDTEWLSDFSFFTDLLCHMNNLNVKIQRKNQFIDDIWAQLKAFKLKLNLFAGQLAKNDLSHFSRLNSIPSLNEEKLKNYENGLKKLHFEFERRFQVFSAIQTELDILPCLST
;
A
#
# COMPACT_ATOMS: atom_id res chain seq x y z
N MET A 1 2.33 25.81 4.01
CA MET A 1 3.15 26.16 2.82
C MET A 1 3.67 24.88 2.15
N GLU A 2 2.79 24.03 1.64
CA GLU A 2 3.17 22.81 0.89
C GLU A 2 2.14 22.53 -0.23
N GLN A 3 1.76 23.56 -0.99
CA GLN A 3 0.79 23.44 -2.09
C GLN A 3 1.38 23.77 -3.47
N GLN A 4 2.71 23.79 -3.64
CA GLN A 4 3.32 24.36 -4.86
C GLN A 4 4.39 23.52 -5.55
N PHE A 5 4.44 22.19 -5.37
CA PHE A 5 5.54 21.42 -5.96
C PHE A 5 5.26 20.67 -7.26
N TRP A 6 4.02 20.57 -7.74
CA TRP A 6 3.71 19.73 -8.93
C TRP A 6 2.76 20.36 -9.94
N GLN A 7 2.89 21.66 -10.18
CA GLN A 7 2.71 22.13 -11.55
C GLN A 7 3.92 21.67 -12.36
N GLU A 8 3.69 21.22 -13.60
CA GLU A 8 4.70 20.78 -14.57
C GLU A 8 5.96 21.64 -14.54
N LYS A 9 6.91 21.29 -13.69
CA LYS A 9 8.20 21.94 -13.65
C LYS A 9 8.96 21.45 -14.87
N LYS A 10 9.30 22.37 -15.78
CA LYS A 10 10.28 22.20 -16.86
C LYS A 10 11.71 21.96 -16.32
N SER A 11 11.87 21.17 -15.26
CA SER A 11 13.15 20.88 -14.63
C SER A 11 13.27 19.38 -14.38
N GLY A 12 14.30 18.77 -14.95
CA GLY A 12 14.53 17.32 -14.93
C GLY A 12 14.72 16.76 -16.34
N PHE A 13 15.03 15.47 -16.44
CA PHE A 13 15.27 14.79 -17.72
C PHE A 13 14.12 15.01 -18.71
N LEU A 14 12.86 14.90 -18.26
CA LEU A 14 11.68 15.09 -19.10
C LEU A 14 11.60 16.50 -19.70
N GLY A 15 11.82 17.54 -18.87
CA GLY A 15 11.80 18.92 -19.33
C GLY A 15 12.89 19.18 -20.37
N LEU A 16 14.10 18.65 -20.14
CA LEU A 16 15.22 18.75 -21.07
C LEU A 16 15.01 17.94 -22.35
N PHE A 17 14.42 16.74 -22.24
CA PHE A 17 14.16 15.87 -23.38
C PHE A 17 13.11 16.48 -24.31
N ASN A 18 11.98 16.92 -23.77
CA ASN A 18 10.91 17.53 -24.56
C ASN A 18 11.32 18.90 -25.14
N GLN A 19 12.26 19.61 -24.50
CA GLN A 19 12.84 20.84 -25.03
C GLN A 19 13.80 20.58 -26.21
N ASN A 20 14.58 19.48 -26.17
CA ASN A 20 15.52 19.12 -27.22
C ASN A 20 14.88 18.31 -28.37
N TYR A 21 13.75 17.66 -28.12
CA TYR A 21 13.03 16.82 -29.09
C TYR A 21 11.52 17.14 -29.09
N PRO A 22 11.11 18.34 -29.57
CA PRO A 22 9.71 18.80 -29.50
C PRO A 22 8.73 17.98 -30.35
N GLY A 23 9.23 17.13 -31.26
CA GLY A 23 8.41 16.20 -32.05
C GLY A 23 8.19 14.83 -31.39
N ASN A 24 8.88 14.53 -30.28
CA ASN A 24 8.72 13.27 -29.55
C ASN A 24 7.90 13.54 -28.29
N ASN A 25 6.63 13.12 -28.30
CA ASN A 25 5.77 13.22 -27.13
C ASN A 25 6.16 12.14 -26.11
N VAL A 26 7.24 12.35 -25.37
CA VAL A 26 7.70 11.41 -24.34
C VAL A 26 6.91 11.64 -23.07
N VAL A 27 6.11 10.65 -22.70
CA VAL A 27 5.41 10.61 -21.43
C VAL A 27 6.25 9.78 -20.47
N PHE A 28 6.73 10.42 -19.41
CA PHE A 28 7.33 9.69 -18.31
C PHE A 28 6.23 9.13 -17.42
N LEU A 29 6.10 7.80 -17.39
CA LEU A 29 5.52 7.15 -16.22
C LEU A 29 6.47 7.40 -15.06
N HIS A 30 6.23 8.46 -14.29
CA HIS A 30 6.72 8.46 -12.92
C HIS A 30 6.10 7.22 -12.28
N CYS A 31 6.91 6.29 -11.80
CA CYS A 31 6.36 5.00 -11.40
C CYS A 31 5.29 5.26 -10.33
N VAL A 32 4.11 4.69 -10.56
CA VAL A 32 2.94 4.61 -9.64
C VAL A 32 3.33 4.19 -8.20
N ILE A 33 4.57 3.71 -8.07
CA ILE A 33 5.21 2.92 -7.05
C ILE A 33 6.10 3.79 -6.15
N HIS A 34 6.69 4.89 -6.67
CA HIS A 34 7.55 5.78 -5.87
C HIS A 34 6.77 6.84 -5.10
N GLU A 35 5.48 7.01 -5.38
CA GLU A 35 4.68 7.97 -4.62
C GLU A 35 4.14 7.37 -3.32
N ASP A 36 5.10 7.05 -2.43
CA ASP A 36 4.98 6.95 -0.97
C ASP A 36 4.03 7.98 -0.33
N ALA A 37 3.80 9.11 -1.01
CA ALA A 37 2.90 10.16 -0.59
C ALA A 37 1.40 9.81 -0.72
N LEU A 38 0.97 8.90 -1.61
CA LEU A 38 -0.44 8.80 -1.98
C LEU A 38 -1.32 8.33 -0.82
N CYS A 39 -1.16 7.09 -0.35
CA CYS A 39 -2.01 6.60 0.73
C CYS A 39 -1.58 7.17 2.09
N LYS A 40 -0.30 7.55 2.28
CA LYS A 40 0.15 8.23 3.52
C LYS A 40 -0.54 9.57 3.75
N SER A 41 -0.72 10.38 2.70
CA SER A 41 -1.38 11.67 2.81
C SER A 41 -2.91 11.56 2.86
N VAL A 42 -3.48 10.58 2.16
CA VAL A 42 -4.93 10.45 2.03
C VAL A 42 -5.60 9.72 3.20
N LEU A 43 -4.94 8.69 3.74
CA LEU A 43 -5.55 7.74 4.68
C LEU A 43 -5.06 7.89 6.12
N TYR A 44 -4.22 8.89 6.41
CA TYR A 44 -3.62 9.09 7.74
C TYR A 44 -2.94 7.81 8.30
N MET A 45 -2.34 6.99 7.41
CA MET A 45 -1.68 5.72 7.78
C MET A 45 -0.42 5.89 8.62
N LYS A 46 0.11 7.12 8.73
CA LYS A 46 1.42 7.39 9.32
C LYS A 46 1.57 6.81 10.73
N PRO A 47 0.62 6.98 11.68
CA PRO A 47 0.77 6.44 13.03
C PRO A 47 0.88 4.90 13.03
N VAL A 48 0.05 4.21 12.24
CA VAL A 48 0.09 2.74 12.13
C VAL A 48 1.39 2.27 11.47
N LEU A 49 1.83 2.95 10.42
CA LEU A 49 3.11 2.64 9.77
C LEU A 49 4.30 2.84 10.72
N ASP A 50 4.35 3.98 11.42
CA ASP A 50 5.45 4.29 12.33
C ASP A 50 5.49 3.27 13.49
N ALA A 51 4.32 2.87 14.00
CA ALA A 51 4.16 1.77 14.94
C ALA A 51 4.71 0.43 14.40
N VAL A 52 4.29 0.05 13.18
CA VAL A 52 4.76 -1.19 12.54
C VAL A 52 6.27 -1.21 12.36
N VAL A 53 6.81 -0.11 11.85
CA VAL A 53 8.25 0.04 11.67
C VAL A 53 8.99 -0.01 13.00
N LYS A 54 8.45 0.61 14.07
CA LYS A 54 9.06 0.61 15.39
C LYS A 54 9.23 -0.80 15.93
N PHE A 55 8.16 -1.61 16.03
CA PHE A 55 8.31 -2.94 16.65
C PHE A 55 9.09 -3.91 15.75
N VAL A 56 8.95 -3.84 14.41
CA VAL A 56 9.78 -4.64 13.49
C VAL A 56 11.25 -4.34 13.73
N ASN A 57 11.60 -3.05 13.90
CA ASN A 57 12.96 -2.66 14.24
C ASN A 57 13.36 -3.11 15.64
N THR A 58 12.48 -3.07 16.65
CA THR A 58 12.79 -3.60 18.00
C THR A 58 13.19 -5.08 17.93
N ILE A 59 12.49 -5.88 17.13
CA ILE A 59 12.80 -7.31 16.93
C ILE A 59 14.09 -7.47 16.11
N ARG A 60 14.19 -6.79 14.96
CA ARG A 60 15.22 -7.04 13.93
C ARG A 60 16.56 -6.34 14.16
N SER A 61 16.57 -5.17 14.82
CA SER A 61 17.80 -4.36 14.98
C SER A 61 18.76 -4.91 16.03
N ARG A 62 18.26 -5.69 16.99
CA ARG A 62 19.03 -6.26 18.09
C ARG A 62 19.29 -7.74 17.83
N GLY A 63 20.53 -8.12 17.54
CA GLY A 63 20.87 -9.50 17.15
C GLY A 63 20.57 -10.58 18.20
N LEU A 64 20.51 -10.24 19.49
CA LEU A 64 20.05 -11.17 20.53
C LEU A 64 18.52 -11.34 20.50
N THR A 65 17.78 -10.23 20.50
CA THR A 65 16.31 -10.23 20.45
C THR A 65 15.81 -10.94 19.20
N HIS A 66 16.43 -10.69 18.05
CA HIS A 66 16.08 -11.33 16.79
C HIS A 66 16.25 -12.86 16.84
N ARG A 67 17.39 -13.34 17.35
CA ARG A 67 17.62 -14.79 17.52
C ARG A 67 16.61 -15.41 18.48
N GLN A 68 16.38 -14.77 19.63
CA GLN A 68 15.41 -15.24 20.61
C GLN A 68 13.98 -15.29 20.03
N PHE A 69 13.60 -14.31 19.22
CA PHE A 69 12.30 -14.31 18.55
C PHE A 69 12.18 -15.46 17.55
N ARG A 70 13.23 -15.73 16.76
CA ARG A 70 13.22 -16.86 15.82
C ARG A 70 13.17 -18.21 16.53
N ASP A 71 13.92 -18.36 17.62
CA ASP A 71 13.90 -19.57 18.46
C ASP A 71 12.51 -19.77 19.09
N PHE A 72 11.88 -18.67 19.54
CA PHE A 72 10.51 -18.68 20.03
C PHE A 72 9.52 -19.14 18.95
N LEU A 73 9.55 -18.54 17.75
CA LEU A 73 8.68 -18.92 16.62
C LEU A 73 8.83 -20.40 16.25
N GLN A 74 10.06 -20.93 16.29
CA GLN A 74 10.31 -22.35 16.07
C GLN A 74 9.70 -23.22 17.18
N SER A 75 9.79 -22.78 18.44
CA SER A 75 9.25 -23.52 19.59
C SER A 75 7.72 -23.62 19.58
N VAL A 76 7.04 -22.57 19.13
CA VAL A 76 5.56 -22.55 18.99
C VAL A 76 5.07 -23.11 17.65
N GLN A 77 6.00 -23.60 16.80
CA GLN A 77 5.71 -24.11 15.46
C GLN A 77 4.93 -23.11 14.60
N SER A 78 5.27 -21.83 14.70
CA SER A 78 4.63 -20.77 13.91
C SER A 78 4.80 -21.03 12.40
N GLU A 79 3.80 -20.60 11.62
CA GLU A 79 3.82 -20.72 10.15
C GLU A 79 5.02 -19.99 9.54
N TYR A 80 5.44 -18.87 10.15
CA TYR A 80 6.56 -18.07 9.69
C TYR A 80 7.71 -18.09 10.69
N SER A 81 8.93 -18.23 10.18
CA SER A 81 10.14 -18.32 11.01
C SER A 81 10.78 -16.97 11.37
N ASP A 82 10.26 -15.86 10.85
CA ASP A 82 10.78 -14.50 11.09
C ASP A 82 9.80 -13.41 10.62
N VAL A 83 9.94 -12.20 11.17
CA VAL A 83 9.36 -10.98 10.61
C VAL A 83 10.15 -10.48 9.41
N LEU A 84 9.52 -9.74 8.51
CA LEU A 84 10.20 -9.11 7.39
C LEU A 84 10.84 -7.78 7.82
N TYR A 85 12.06 -7.51 7.36
CA TYR A 85 12.71 -6.24 7.62
C TYR A 85 12.08 -5.12 6.79
N TYR A 86 11.67 -4.04 7.45
CA TYR A 86 11.16 -2.88 6.74
C TYR A 86 12.30 -2.05 6.16
N THR A 87 12.27 -1.87 4.84
CA THR A 87 13.16 -0.94 4.14
C THR A 87 12.34 0.23 3.63
N LYS A 88 12.83 1.47 3.76
CA LYS A 88 12.14 2.69 3.31
C LYS A 88 11.91 2.79 1.78
N VAL A 89 12.25 1.76 1.00
CA VAL A 89 12.34 1.81 -0.47
C VAL A 89 11.06 1.41 -1.23
N GLY A 90 9.90 1.27 -0.56
CA GLY A 90 8.59 1.38 -1.24
C GLY A 90 7.45 0.52 -0.69
N TRP A 91 6.22 0.87 -1.09
CA TRP A 91 4.95 0.24 -0.69
C TRP A 91 4.93 -1.29 -0.81
N LEU A 92 5.59 -1.85 -1.84
CA LEU A 92 5.71 -3.31 -1.99
C LEU A 92 6.24 -3.97 -0.72
N SER A 93 7.34 -3.44 -0.20
CA SER A 93 7.96 -3.94 1.01
C SER A 93 7.08 -3.67 2.23
N ALA A 94 6.39 -2.54 2.28
CA ALA A 94 5.46 -2.21 3.36
C ALA A 94 4.30 -3.20 3.44
N GLY A 95 3.63 -3.50 2.33
CA GLY A 95 2.51 -4.44 2.31
C GLY A 95 2.90 -5.86 2.72
N CYS A 96 4.06 -6.35 2.26
CA CYS A 96 4.57 -7.64 2.70
C CYS A 96 4.91 -7.66 4.20
N VAL A 97 5.50 -6.57 4.72
CA VAL A 97 5.82 -6.44 6.15
C VAL A 97 4.54 -6.41 6.99
N PHE A 98 3.54 -5.60 6.60
CA PHE A 98 2.25 -5.53 7.29
C PHE A 98 1.57 -6.90 7.32
N GLU A 99 1.54 -7.59 6.18
CA GLU A 99 0.99 -8.93 6.10
C GLU A 99 1.70 -9.92 7.02
N ARG A 100 3.05 -9.92 7.01
CA ARG A 100 3.83 -10.80 7.90
C ARG A 100 3.55 -10.53 9.36
N VAL A 101 3.42 -9.26 9.72
CA VAL A 101 3.11 -8.85 11.09
C VAL A 101 1.71 -9.31 11.46
N TRP A 102 0.73 -9.13 10.58
CA TRP A 102 -0.64 -9.59 10.82
C TRP A 102 -0.69 -11.09 11.12
N GLN A 103 0.03 -11.88 10.33
CA GLN A 103 0.15 -13.33 10.50
C GLN A 103 0.84 -13.73 11.81
N LEU A 104 1.83 -12.95 12.25
CA LEU A 104 2.61 -13.20 13.46
C LEU A 104 2.11 -12.45 14.70
N LYS A 105 1.01 -11.70 14.64
CA LYS A 105 0.64 -10.74 15.70
C LYS A 105 0.50 -11.41 17.08
N ASP A 106 -0.09 -12.60 17.13
CA ASP A 106 -0.33 -13.34 18.37
C ASP A 106 0.98 -13.92 18.94
N ASP A 107 1.87 -14.38 18.06
CA ASP A 107 3.22 -14.83 18.42
C ASP A 107 4.08 -13.66 18.92
N ILE A 108 3.97 -12.50 18.29
CA ILE A 108 4.68 -11.27 18.68
C ILE A 108 4.23 -10.83 20.07
N VAL A 109 2.93 -10.79 20.33
CA VAL A 109 2.37 -10.47 21.65
C VAL A 109 2.88 -11.45 22.69
N SER A 110 2.79 -12.76 22.42
CA SER A 110 3.26 -13.81 23.33
C SER A 110 4.75 -13.69 23.65
N PHE A 111 5.58 -13.42 22.65
CA PHE A 111 7.02 -13.23 22.82
C PHE A 111 7.34 -12.03 23.73
N PHE A 112 6.66 -10.89 23.54
CA PHE A 112 6.92 -9.69 24.35
C PHE A 112 6.41 -9.82 25.78
N HIS A 113 5.33 -10.58 26.02
CA HIS A 113 4.89 -10.97 27.35
C HIS A 113 5.93 -11.85 28.06
N GLU A 114 6.49 -12.87 27.38
CA GLU A 114 7.56 -13.71 27.95
C GLU A 114 8.81 -12.89 28.33
N LYS A 115 9.11 -11.84 27.55
CA LYS A 115 10.22 -10.90 27.81
C LYS A 115 9.91 -9.86 28.89
N GLN A 116 8.72 -9.85 29.48
CA GLN A 116 8.26 -8.80 30.40
C GLN A 116 8.36 -7.39 29.79
N CYS A 117 8.11 -7.29 28.48
CA CYS A 117 8.23 -6.07 27.66
C CYS A 117 6.93 -5.78 26.90
N SER A 118 5.76 -6.04 27.49
CA SER A 118 4.44 -5.90 26.85
C SER A 118 4.16 -4.50 26.30
N ALA A 119 4.74 -3.45 26.89
CA ALA A 119 4.64 -2.08 26.37
C ALA A 119 5.16 -1.92 24.93
N GLU A 120 6.01 -2.83 24.43
CA GLU A 120 6.47 -2.81 23.03
C GLU A 120 5.41 -3.32 22.04
N CYS A 121 4.38 -4.05 22.52
CA CYS A 121 3.34 -4.66 21.70
C CYS A 121 1.89 -4.31 22.11
N GLU A 122 1.68 -3.40 23.07
CA GLU A 122 0.34 -3.04 23.59
C GLU A 122 -0.69 -2.70 22.50
N MET A 123 -0.24 -2.06 21.41
CA MET A 123 -1.09 -1.72 20.26
C MET A 123 -1.66 -2.92 19.52
N LEU A 124 -0.99 -4.08 19.57
CA LEU A 124 -1.50 -5.34 18.99
C LEU A 124 -2.63 -5.94 19.84
N GLU A 125 -2.85 -5.43 21.04
CA GLU A 125 -3.95 -5.82 21.93
C GLU A 125 -5.11 -4.79 21.91
N ASP A 126 -4.89 -3.61 21.31
CA ASP A 126 -5.90 -2.58 21.11
C ASP A 126 -6.76 -2.87 19.87
N THR A 127 -8.05 -3.15 20.09
CA THR A 127 -9.01 -3.47 19.02
C THR A 127 -9.24 -2.30 18.06
N GLU A 128 -9.20 -1.05 18.55
CA GLU A 128 -9.32 0.12 17.70
C GLU A 128 -8.10 0.19 16.77
N TRP A 129 -6.89 0.08 17.31
CA TRP A 129 -5.68 0.08 16.50
C TRP A 129 -5.63 -1.09 15.51
N LEU A 130 -6.03 -2.30 15.94
CA LEU A 130 -6.12 -3.48 15.08
C LEU A 130 -7.09 -3.31 13.92
N SER A 131 -8.15 -2.51 14.08
CA SER A 131 -9.07 -2.16 12.99
C SER A 131 -8.34 -1.35 11.91
N ASP A 132 -7.56 -0.33 12.31
CA ASP A 132 -6.80 0.48 11.35
C ASP A 132 -5.69 -0.36 10.69
N PHE A 133 -4.98 -1.15 11.49
CA PHE A 133 -3.93 -2.04 11.02
C PHE A 133 -4.44 -3.09 10.03
N SER A 134 -5.57 -3.73 10.31
CA SER A 134 -6.19 -4.72 9.43
C SER A 134 -6.67 -4.10 8.11
N PHE A 135 -7.39 -2.98 8.16
CA PHE A 135 -7.82 -2.24 6.97
C PHE A 135 -6.64 -1.84 6.09
N PHE A 136 -5.59 -1.28 6.69
CA PHE A 136 -4.39 -0.89 5.97
C PHE A 136 -3.65 -2.08 5.40
N THR A 137 -3.57 -3.19 6.10
CA THR A 137 -2.96 -4.43 5.59
C THR A 137 -3.70 -4.93 4.34
N ASP A 138 -5.02 -5.02 4.39
CA ASP A 138 -5.83 -5.44 3.23
C ASP A 138 -5.67 -4.49 2.04
N LEU A 139 -5.73 -3.17 2.27
CA LEU A 139 -5.53 -2.19 1.22
C LEU A 139 -4.12 -2.28 0.61
N LEU A 140 -3.09 -2.46 1.44
CA LEU A 140 -1.71 -2.66 1.00
C LEU A 140 -1.57 -3.92 0.15
N CYS A 141 -2.25 -5.01 0.50
CA CYS A 141 -2.30 -6.22 -0.33
C CYS A 141 -2.93 -5.95 -1.69
N HIS A 142 -4.04 -5.20 -1.76
CA HIS A 142 -4.65 -4.80 -3.03
C HIS A 142 -3.73 -3.95 -3.89
N MET A 143 -3.04 -2.98 -3.27
CA MET A 143 -2.04 -2.14 -3.93
C MET A 143 -0.83 -2.95 -4.43
N ASN A 144 -0.34 -3.90 -3.63
CA ASN A 144 0.75 -4.80 -4.02
C ASN A 144 0.34 -5.66 -5.21
N ASN A 145 -0.90 -6.16 -5.24
CA ASN A 145 -1.43 -6.92 -6.36
C ASN A 145 -1.51 -6.09 -7.65
N LEU A 146 -1.95 -4.83 -7.57
CA LEU A 146 -1.87 -3.92 -8.71
C LEU A 146 -0.43 -3.74 -9.16
N ASN A 147 0.47 -3.50 -8.22
CA ASN A 147 1.86 -3.22 -8.52
C ASN A 147 2.56 -4.39 -9.23
N VAL A 148 2.38 -5.63 -8.73
CA VAL A 148 2.89 -6.84 -9.39
C VAL A 148 2.35 -6.96 -10.81
N LYS A 149 1.11 -6.52 -11.05
CA LYS A 149 0.50 -6.53 -12.39
C LYS A 149 0.95 -5.41 -13.31
N ILE A 150 1.51 -4.31 -12.81
CA ILE A 150 2.05 -3.21 -13.63
C ILE A 150 3.57 -3.38 -13.87
N GLN A 151 4.26 -4.08 -12.97
CA GLN A 151 5.70 -4.35 -13.08
C GLN A 151 6.01 -5.64 -13.85
N ARG A 152 5.02 -6.30 -14.48
CA ARG A 152 5.34 -7.52 -15.24
C ARG A 152 6.21 -7.12 -16.44
N LYS A 153 7.19 -7.96 -16.77
CA LYS A 153 7.99 -7.75 -17.97
C LYS A 153 7.11 -7.89 -19.21
N ASN A 154 7.45 -7.15 -20.27
CA ASN A 154 6.80 -7.23 -21.59
C ASN A 154 5.30 -6.86 -21.59
N GLN A 155 4.90 -5.90 -20.77
CA GLN A 155 3.53 -5.35 -20.83
C GLN A 155 3.44 -4.22 -21.84
N PHE A 156 2.35 -4.21 -22.60
CA PHE A 156 2.02 -3.06 -23.41
C PHE A 156 1.42 -1.93 -22.54
N ILE A 157 1.43 -0.71 -23.05
CA ILE A 157 0.94 0.46 -22.31
C ILE A 157 -0.57 0.34 -22.06
N ASP A 158 -1.32 -0.20 -23.02
CA ASP A 158 -2.74 -0.51 -22.91
C ASP A 158 -3.04 -1.55 -21.82
N ASP A 159 -2.18 -2.57 -21.65
CA ASP A 159 -2.30 -3.53 -20.54
C ASP A 159 -2.15 -2.82 -19.19
N ILE A 160 -1.11 -2.01 -19.03
CA ILE A 160 -0.85 -1.23 -17.81
C ILE A 160 -2.05 -0.32 -17.51
N TRP A 161 -2.59 0.31 -18.54
CA TRP A 161 -3.74 1.19 -18.43
C TRP A 161 -5.02 0.46 -18.04
N ALA A 162 -5.27 -0.71 -18.63
CA ALA A 162 -6.38 -1.56 -18.24
C ALA A 162 -6.29 -1.98 -16.77
N GLN A 163 -5.09 -2.29 -16.26
CA GLN A 163 -4.90 -2.59 -14.83
C GLN A 163 -5.20 -1.38 -13.94
N LEU A 164 -4.75 -0.17 -14.32
CA LEU A 164 -5.01 1.06 -13.58
C LEU A 164 -6.50 1.41 -13.55
N LYS A 165 -7.18 1.35 -14.70
CA LYS A 165 -8.64 1.54 -14.82
C LYS A 165 -9.40 0.54 -13.97
N ALA A 166 -9.04 -0.74 -14.05
CA ALA A 166 -9.68 -1.78 -13.25
C ALA A 166 -9.49 -1.54 -11.75
N PHE A 167 -8.30 -1.11 -11.32
CA PHE A 167 -8.06 -0.80 -9.92
C PHE A 167 -8.82 0.43 -9.43
N LYS A 168 -8.93 1.48 -10.26
CA LYS A 168 -9.79 2.63 -9.98
C LYS A 168 -11.23 2.19 -9.72
N LEU A 169 -11.78 1.34 -10.58
CA LEU A 169 -13.13 0.79 -10.40
C LEU A 169 -13.24 -0.04 -9.10
N LYS A 170 -12.20 -0.80 -8.75
CA LYS A 170 -12.13 -1.54 -7.48
C LYS A 170 -12.17 -0.62 -6.26
N LEU A 171 -11.46 0.51 -6.26
CA LEU A 171 -11.51 1.44 -5.13
C LEU A 171 -12.93 1.97 -4.87
N ASN A 172 -13.68 2.28 -5.93
CA ASN A 172 -15.09 2.68 -5.81
C ASN A 172 -15.97 1.52 -5.33
N LEU A 173 -15.76 0.32 -5.87
CA LEU A 173 -16.47 -0.89 -5.43
C LEU A 173 -16.24 -1.12 -3.93
N PHE A 174 -14.99 -1.09 -3.48
CA PHE A 174 -14.61 -1.26 -2.07
C PHE A 174 -15.26 -0.20 -1.18
N ALA A 175 -15.25 1.08 -1.57
CA ALA A 175 -15.94 2.13 -0.82
C ALA A 175 -17.45 1.86 -0.74
N GLY A 176 -18.09 1.48 -1.85
CA GLY A 176 -19.52 1.17 -1.88
C GLY A 176 -19.91 -0.08 -1.08
N GLN A 177 -19.01 -1.05 -0.95
CA GLN A 177 -19.19 -2.24 -0.11
C GLN A 177 -19.00 -1.91 1.37
N LEU A 178 -17.96 -1.15 1.73
CA LEU A 178 -17.77 -0.66 3.11
C LEU A 178 -18.98 0.14 3.60
N ALA A 179 -19.59 0.98 2.75
CA ALA A 179 -20.81 1.73 3.08
C ALA A 179 -22.02 0.84 3.40
N LYS A 180 -21.99 -0.42 2.96
CA LYS A 180 -23.01 -1.45 3.22
C LYS A 180 -22.56 -2.48 4.26
N ASN A 181 -21.43 -2.23 4.94
CA ASN A 181 -20.76 -3.16 5.84
C ASN A 181 -20.39 -4.51 5.18
N ASP A 182 -20.19 -4.53 3.86
CA ASP A 182 -19.66 -5.68 3.14
C ASP A 182 -18.13 -5.63 3.16
N LEU A 183 -17.53 -6.53 3.96
CA LEU A 183 -16.09 -6.62 4.17
C LEU A 183 -15.46 -7.78 3.37
N SER A 184 -16.15 -8.33 2.36
CA SER A 184 -15.69 -9.49 1.59
C SER A 184 -14.31 -9.32 0.94
N HIS A 185 -13.91 -8.08 0.62
CA HIS A 185 -12.58 -7.76 0.08
C HIS A 185 -11.55 -7.34 1.14
N PHE A 186 -11.94 -7.27 2.40
CA PHE A 186 -11.10 -6.88 3.53
C PHE A 186 -11.09 -7.99 4.57
N SER A 187 -10.44 -9.12 4.25
CA SER A 187 -10.50 -10.33 5.06
C SER A 187 -9.89 -10.17 6.45
N ARG A 188 -8.83 -9.36 6.62
CA ARG A 188 -8.29 -9.08 7.96
C ARG A 188 -9.27 -8.22 8.73
N LEU A 189 -9.80 -7.17 8.11
CA LEU A 189 -10.77 -6.30 8.77
C LEU A 189 -12.02 -7.07 9.19
N ASN A 190 -12.51 -7.97 8.34
CA ASN A 190 -13.67 -8.84 8.63
C ASN A 190 -13.42 -9.83 9.79
N SER A 191 -12.16 -10.06 10.17
CA SER A 191 -11.83 -10.91 11.32
C SER A 191 -11.82 -10.14 12.66
N ILE A 192 -11.97 -8.81 12.63
CA ILE A 192 -12.06 -7.99 13.84
C ILE A 192 -13.46 -8.15 14.46
N PRO A 193 -13.56 -8.53 15.75
CA PRO A 193 -14.83 -8.91 16.38
C PRO A 193 -15.80 -7.74 16.62
N SER A 194 -15.30 -6.52 16.74
CA SER A 194 -16.14 -5.33 16.94
C SER A 194 -15.56 -4.17 16.13
N LEU A 195 -16.26 -3.80 15.06
CA LEU A 195 -15.89 -2.68 14.20
C LEU A 195 -16.75 -1.48 14.52
N ASN A 196 -16.08 -0.36 14.76
CA ASN A 196 -16.72 0.93 14.96
C ASN A 196 -17.29 1.46 13.62
N GLU A 197 -18.57 1.79 13.58
CA GLU A 197 -19.22 2.38 12.39
C GLU A 197 -18.55 3.67 11.91
N GLU A 198 -18.03 4.49 12.85
CA GLU A 198 -17.28 5.69 12.52
C GLU A 198 -15.99 5.35 11.77
N LYS A 199 -15.30 4.27 12.17
CA LYS A 199 -14.09 3.79 11.48
C LYS A 199 -14.40 3.29 10.09
N LEU A 200 -15.46 2.50 9.92
CA LEU A 200 -15.91 2.05 8.60
C LEU A 200 -16.19 3.23 7.66
N LYS A 201 -16.86 4.28 8.17
CA LYS A 201 -17.09 5.52 7.43
C LYS A 201 -15.79 6.26 7.11
N ASN A 202 -14.82 6.27 8.02
CA ASN A 202 -13.51 6.86 7.78
C ASN A 202 -12.73 6.11 6.72
N TYR A 203 -12.78 4.77 6.71
CA TYR A 203 -12.17 3.93 5.68
C TYR A 203 -12.82 4.13 4.32
N GLU A 204 -14.15 4.15 4.26
CA GLU A 204 -14.91 4.48 3.05
C GLU A 204 -14.47 5.84 2.48
N ASN A 205 -14.47 6.89 3.31
CA ASN A 205 -14.04 8.22 2.91
C ASN A 205 -12.58 8.24 2.44
N GLY A 206 -11.73 7.47 3.12
CA GLY A 206 -10.35 7.26 2.73
C GLY A 206 -10.22 6.66 1.33
N LEU A 207 -10.97 5.60 1.02
CA LEU A 207 -10.99 4.97 -0.31
C LEU A 207 -11.51 5.91 -1.40
N LYS A 208 -12.54 6.73 -1.11
CA LYS A 208 -13.03 7.74 -2.06
C LYS A 208 -11.99 8.80 -2.38
N LYS A 209 -11.28 9.29 -1.35
CA LYS A 209 -10.17 10.23 -1.55
C LYS A 209 -9.02 9.58 -2.33
N LEU A 210 -8.73 8.30 -2.05
CA LEU A 210 -7.67 7.57 -2.75
C LEU A 210 -8.04 7.39 -4.23
N HIS A 211 -9.30 7.07 -4.52
CA HIS A 211 -9.84 7.02 -5.87
C HIS A 211 -9.67 8.36 -6.59
N PHE A 212 -10.05 9.48 -5.95
CA PHE A 212 -9.92 10.82 -6.53
C PHE A 212 -8.46 11.17 -6.85
N GLU A 213 -7.54 10.87 -5.94
CA GLU A 213 -6.12 11.11 -6.20
C GLU A 213 -5.56 10.19 -7.29
N PHE A 214 -6.03 8.93 -7.37
CA PHE A 214 -5.74 8.06 -8.51
C PHE A 214 -6.17 8.74 -9.82
N GLU A 215 -7.42 9.19 -9.89
CA GLU A 215 -7.97 9.86 -11.08
C GLU A 215 -7.18 11.12 -11.47
N ARG A 216 -6.86 11.97 -10.50
CA ARG A 216 -6.06 13.18 -10.71
C ARG A 216 -4.68 12.87 -11.29
N ARG A 217 -3.99 11.86 -10.76
CA ARG A 217 -2.63 11.50 -11.19
C ARG A 217 -2.59 10.84 -12.55
N PHE A 218 -3.59 10.02 -12.83
CA PHE A 218 -3.70 9.28 -14.09
C PHE A 218 -4.41 10.07 -15.20
N GLN A 219 -4.71 11.35 -14.98
CA GLN A 219 -5.32 12.21 -16.00
C GLN A 219 -4.45 12.33 -17.25
N VAL A 220 -3.11 12.36 -17.12
CA VAL A 220 -2.18 12.44 -18.26
C VAL A 220 -2.35 11.23 -19.21
N PHE A 221 -2.69 10.06 -18.70
CA PHE A 221 -2.94 8.87 -19.51
C PHE A 221 -4.23 8.93 -20.31
N SER A 222 -5.23 9.68 -19.83
CA SER A 222 -6.46 9.88 -20.60
C SER A 222 -6.20 10.68 -21.89
N ALA A 223 -5.21 11.58 -21.88
CA ALA A 223 -4.78 12.30 -23.08
C ALA A 223 -4.09 11.37 -24.09
N ILE A 224 -3.24 10.46 -23.60
CA ILE A 224 -2.48 9.49 -24.43
C ILE A 224 -3.39 8.40 -24.98
N GLN A 225 -4.44 8.01 -24.24
CA GLN A 225 -5.41 7.02 -24.71
C GLN A 225 -6.03 7.42 -26.05
N THR A 226 -6.35 8.71 -26.21
CA THR A 226 -6.89 9.23 -27.47
C THR A 226 -5.90 9.05 -28.63
N GLU A 227 -4.59 9.10 -28.37
CA GLU A 227 -3.54 8.84 -29.37
C GLU A 227 -3.34 7.34 -29.65
N LEU A 228 -3.48 6.49 -28.63
CA LEU A 228 -3.38 5.03 -28.75
C LEU A 228 -4.60 4.42 -29.46
N ASP A 229 -5.80 4.99 -29.24
CA ASP A 229 -7.04 4.57 -29.92
C ASP A 229 -7.02 4.93 -31.42
N ILE A 230 -6.09 5.80 -31.86
CA ILE A 230 -5.81 6.13 -33.28
C ILE A 230 -4.89 5.08 -33.94
N LEU A 231 -4.46 4.04 -33.21
CA LEU A 231 -3.79 2.87 -33.78
C LEU A 231 -4.74 1.68 -34.06
N PRO A 232 -5.91 1.80 -34.72
CA PRO A 232 -6.48 0.64 -35.37
C PRO A 232 -5.64 0.33 -36.61
N CYS A 233 -5.27 -0.95 -36.79
CA CYS A 233 -4.59 -1.54 -37.96
C CYS A 233 -3.04 -1.59 -37.93
N LEU A 234 -2.44 -2.27 -36.95
CA LEU A 234 -1.21 -3.05 -37.18
C LEU A 234 -1.29 -4.40 -36.45
N SER A 235 -2.36 -5.14 -36.71
CA SER A 235 -2.43 -6.58 -36.42
C SER A 235 -3.29 -7.26 -37.48
N THR A 236 -2.68 -7.48 -38.64
CA THR A 236 -3.02 -8.57 -39.57
C THR A 236 -1.79 -9.44 -39.73
#